data_AF-X1EW38-F1
#
_entry.id   AF-X1EW38-F1
#
_cell.length_a   1.000
_cell.length_b   1.000
_cell.length_c   1.000
_cell.angle_alpha   90.00
_cell.angle_beta   90.00
_cell.angle_gamma   90.00
#
_symmetry.space_group_name_H-M   'P 1'
#
loop_
_entity.id
_entity.type
_entity.pdbx_description
1 polymer ?
#
loop_
_entity_poly.entity_id
_entity_poly.type
_entity_poly.pdbx_seq_one_letter_code
_entity_poly.pdbx_strand_id
1 'polypeptide(L)'
;MKFNWGEEIDETINDVREKVDLAKMRLPDEVENPVIVKFDLAMMPIMVIVITAEDSYPDLQDIVDDWIIDPLKRVKGVAAATPRGGLLRQIRIDIDRDKLAALNLSVKQVDSALAAQNVSTPGGSIKTGYKDYLLRTPEEFSSPQEVAEVVIARRNGIAIKLKDVADVRD
;
A
#
# COMPACT_ATOMS: atom_id res chain seq x y z
N MET A 1 -29.49 -11.88 -12.36
CA MET A 1 -30.82 -12.30 -11.84
C MET A 1 -31.16 -11.41 -10.66
N LYS A 2 -32.45 -11.10 -10.43
CA LYS A 2 -32.91 -10.45 -9.20
C LYS A 2 -33.42 -11.57 -8.28
N PHE A 3 -33.00 -11.58 -7.02
CA PHE A 3 -33.39 -12.59 -6.04
C PHE A 3 -34.33 -11.98 -4.99
N ASN A 4 -35.24 -12.79 -4.47
CA ASN A 4 -36.15 -12.37 -3.41
C ASN A 4 -35.48 -12.50 -2.04
N TRP A 5 -35.91 -11.70 -1.07
CA TRP A 5 -35.36 -11.73 0.29
C TRP A 5 -35.66 -13.08 0.96
N GLY A 6 -34.62 -13.86 1.29
CA GLY A 6 -34.72 -15.14 2.01
C GLY A 6 -34.47 -16.41 1.19
N GLU A 7 -34.14 -16.32 -0.10
CA GLU A 7 -33.64 -17.48 -0.87
C GLU A 7 -32.21 -17.86 -0.44
N GLU A 8 -31.92 -19.16 -0.30
CA GLU A 8 -30.55 -19.64 -0.09
C GLU A 8 -29.71 -19.40 -1.34
N ILE A 9 -29.01 -18.26 -1.33
CA ILE A 9 -28.14 -17.80 -2.43
C ILE A 9 -27.09 -18.84 -2.81
N ASP A 10 -26.69 -19.70 -1.87
CA ASP A 10 -25.60 -20.66 -2.06
C ASP A 10 -25.96 -21.79 -3.02
N GLU A 11 -27.20 -22.31 -3.00
CA GLU A 11 -27.65 -23.30 -4.00
C GLU A 11 -27.76 -22.68 -5.39
N THR A 12 -28.25 -21.44 -5.48
CA THR A 12 -28.48 -20.78 -6.77
C THR A 12 -27.19 -20.33 -7.47
N ILE A 13 -26.10 -20.09 -6.71
CA ILE A 13 -24.78 -19.82 -7.29
C ILE A 13 -24.24 -21.03 -8.07
N ASN A 14 -24.51 -22.25 -7.59
CA ASN A 14 -24.06 -23.45 -8.27
C ASN A 14 -24.79 -23.63 -9.62
N ASP A 15 -26.10 -23.40 -9.65
CA ASP A 15 -26.91 -23.39 -10.88
C ASP A 15 -26.43 -22.34 -11.90
N VAL A 16 -26.06 -21.14 -11.42
CA VAL A 16 -25.53 -20.09 -12.29
C VAL A 16 -24.16 -20.49 -12.83
N ARG A 17 -23.29 -21.10 -12.00
CA ARG A 17 -21.98 -21.58 -12.43
C ARG A 17 -22.10 -22.65 -13.52
N GLU A 18 -22.99 -23.62 -13.33
CA GLU A 18 -23.24 -24.68 -14.30
C GLU A 18 -23.71 -24.12 -15.65
N LYS A 19 -24.65 -23.17 -15.64
CA LYS A 19 -25.13 -22.51 -16.87
C LYS A 19 -24.07 -21.66 -17.56
N VAL A 20 -23.22 -20.98 -16.78
CA VAL A 20 -22.08 -20.20 -17.32
C VAL A 20 -21.05 -21.12 -17.96
N ASP A 21 -20.75 -22.27 -17.35
CA ASP A 21 -19.79 -23.23 -17.90
C ASP A 21 -20.31 -23.89 -19.19
N LEU A 22 -21.62 -24.17 -19.30
CA LEU A 22 -22.24 -24.61 -20.56
C LEU A 22 -22.19 -23.52 -21.65
N ALA A 23 -22.29 -22.24 -21.27
CA ALA A 23 -22.18 -21.13 -22.21
C ALA A 23 -20.73 -20.91 -22.68
N LYS A 24 -19.73 -21.12 -21.81
CA LYS A 24 -18.30 -21.04 -22.16
C LYS A 24 -17.94 -21.98 -23.31
N MET A 25 -18.53 -23.17 -23.38
CA MET A 25 -18.30 -24.13 -24.48
C MET A 25 -18.69 -23.60 -25.87
N ARG A 26 -19.44 -22.50 -25.94
CA ARG A 26 -19.86 -21.85 -27.19
C ARG A 26 -19.12 -20.54 -27.47
N LEU A 27 -18.23 -20.12 -26.57
CA LEU A 27 -17.41 -18.93 -26.75
C LEU A 27 -16.10 -19.28 -27.48
N PRO A 28 -15.54 -18.36 -28.29
CA PRO A 28 -14.20 -18.51 -28.84
C PRO A 28 -13.14 -18.61 -27.74
N ASP A 29 -12.04 -19.32 -28.01
CA ASP A 29 -10.94 -19.57 -27.05
C ASP A 29 -10.23 -18.30 -26.58
N GLU A 30 -10.41 -17.18 -27.29
CA GLU A 30 -9.78 -15.89 -27.03
C GLU A 30 -10.52 -15.06 -25.97
N VAL A 31 -11.67 -15.53 -25.47
CA VAL A 31 -12.51 -14.79 -24.52
C VAL A 31 -12.10 -15.06 -23.08
N GLU A 32 -11.93 -14.01 -22.29
CA GLU A 32 -11.64 -14.13 -20.86
C GLU A 32 -12.76 -14.88 -20.12
N ASN A 33 -12.36 -15.66 -19.11
CA ASN A 33 -13.31 -16.45 -18.33
C ASN A 33 -14.30 -15.52 -17.60
N PRO A 34 -15.63 -15.73 -17.76
CA PRO A 34 -16.61 -14.96 -17.02
C PRO A 34 -16.46 -15.19 -15.51
N VAL A 35 -16.40 -14.08 -14.76
CA VAL A 35 -16.33 -14.07 -13.30
C VAL A 35 -17.73 -13.89 -12.72
N ILE A 36 -18.14 -14.80 -11.84
CA ILE A 36 -19.41 -14.70 -11.12
C ILE A 36 -19.15 -13.91 -9.85
N VAL A 37 -19.70 -12.70 -9.78
CA VAL A 37 -19.60 -11.83 -8.60
C VAL A 37 -20.95 -11.83 -7.87
N LYS A 38 -20.93 -12.16 -6.58
CA LYS A 38 -22.10 -11.98 -5.71
C LYS A 38 -22.28 -10.49 -5.48
N PHE A 39 -23.32 -9.91 -6.06
CA PHE A 39 -23.62 -8.49 -5.92
C PHE A 39 -24.37 -8.26 -4.60
N ASP A 40 -23.71 -7.66 -3.63
CA ASP A 40 -24.32 -7.25 -2.37
C ASP A 40 -24.73 -5.77 -2.46
N LEU A 41 -26.03 -5.50 -2.39
CA LEU A 41 -26.58 -4.15 -2.38
C LEU A 41 -26.11 -3.34 -1.16
N ALA A 42 -25.72 -4.01 -0.07
CA ALA A 42 -25.14 -3.35 1.11
C ALA A 42 -23.76 -2.73 0.84
N MET A 43 -23.07 -3.14 -0.24
CA MET A 43 -21.79 -2.55 -0.65
C MET A 43 -21.95 -1.34 -1.58
N MET A 44 -23.18 -0.96 -1.95
CA MET A 44 -23.38 0.25 -2.76
C MET A 44 -23.10 1.51 -1.93
N PRO A 45 -22.30 2.46 -2.44
CA PRO A 45 -22.02 3.68 -1.72
C PRO A 45 -23.30 4.51 -1.58
N ILE A 46 -23.61 4.91 -0.34
CA ILE A 46 -24.74 5.80 -0.03
C ILE A 46 -24.40 7.25 -0.44
N MET A 47 -23.11 7.59 -0.46
CA MET A 47 -22.59 8.90 -0.85
C MET A 47 -21.30 8.74 -1.64
N VAL A 48 -21.12 9.55 -2.68
CA VAL A 48 -19.88 9.69 -3.42
C VAL A 48 -19.47 11.15 -3.35
N ILE A 49 -18.23 11.40 -2.92
CA ILE A 49 -17.67 12.74 -2.80
C ILE A 49 -16.49 12.84 -3.76
N VAL A 50 -16.47 13.90 -4.56
CA VAL A 50 -15.34 14.22 -5.45
C VAL A 50 -14.56 15.35 -4.81
N ILE A 51 -13.24 15.17 -4.70
CA ILE A 51 -12.35 16.11 -4.04
C ILE A 51 -11.25 16.47 -5.03
N THR A 52 -10.98 17.76 -5.20
CA THR A 52 -10.00 18.29 -6.13
C THR A 52 -9.19 19.38 -5.45
N ALA A 53 -7.94 19.53 -5.84
CA ALA A 53 -7.07 20.62 -5.41
C ALA A 53 -6.24 21.12 -6.59
N GLU A 54 -5.88 22.40 -6.55
CA GLU A 54 -4.93 23.00 -7.51
C GLU A 54 -3.52 22.96 -6.89
N ASP A 55 -3.26 23.78 -5.88
CA ASP A 55 -1.93 23.91 -5.27
C ASP A 55 -1.53 22.70 -4.41
N SER A 56 -2.46 22.15 -3.65
CA SER A 56 -2.21 21.02 -2.74
C SER A 56 -2.48 19.66 -3.38
N TYR A 57 -2.50 19.58 -4.72
CA TYR A 57 -2.72 18.31 -5.42
C TYR A 57 -1.72 17.20 -5.03
N PRO A 58 -0.41 17.48 -4.83
CA PRO A 58 0.56 16.47 -4.40
C PRO A 58 0.22 15.84 -3.04
N ASP A 59 -0.27 16.65 -2.10
CA ASP A 59 -0.59 16.23 -0.73
C ASP A 59 -2.08 15.87 -0.56
N LEU A 60 -2.87 15.92 -1.65
CA LEU A 60 -4.32 15.81 -1.58
C LEU A 60 -4.77 14.46 -1.00
N GLN A 61 -4.05 13.38 -1.31
CA GLN A 61 -4.38 12.06 -0.81
C GLN A 61 -4.25 11.99 0.71
N ASP A 62 -3.13 12.47 1.26
CA ASP A 62 -2.88 12.50 2.70
C ASP A 62 -3.90 13.40 3.42
N ILE A 63 -4.23 14.56 2.84
CA ILE A 63 -5.28 15.44 3.35
C ILE A 63 -6.64 14.71 3.39
N VAL A 64 -7.00 14.01 2.31
CA VAL A 64 -8.27 13.28 2.23
C VAL A 64 -8.30 12.15 3.27
N ASP A 65 -7.23 11.40 3.42
CA ASP A 65 -7.17 10.28 4.36
C ASP A 65 -7.28 10.76 5.81
N ASP A 66 -6.42 11.70 6.20
CA ASP A 66 -6.30 12.16 7.58
C ASP A 66 -7.49 13.04 8.01
N TRP A 67 -7.97 13.93 7.14
CA TRP A 67 -8.94 14.97 7.50
C TRP A 67 -10.37 14.62 7.12
N ILE A 68 -10.60 13.67 6.22
CA ILE A 68 -11.94 13.35 5.71
C ILE A 68 -12.28 11.89 6.00
N ILE A 69 -11.49 10.94 5.50
CA ILE A 69 -11.79 9.52 5.58
C ILE A 69 -11.75 9.03 7.03
N ASP A 70 -10.68 9.32 7.78
CA ASP A 70 -10.52 8.84 9.16
C ASP A 70 -11.54 9.43 10.15
N PRO A 71 -11.92 10.71 10.07
CA PRO A 71 -13.09 11.22 10.78
C PRO A 71 -14.39 10.52 10.38
N LEU A 72 -14.64 10.30 9.08
CA LEU A 72 -15.86 9.63 8.61
C LEU A 72 -15.98 8.20 9.11
N LYS A 73 -14.89 7.42 9.11
CA LYS A 73 -14.86 6.05 9.66
C LYS A 73 -15.26 6.00 11.14
N ARG A 74 -15.06 7.09 11.90
CA ARG A 74 -15.42 7.17 13.34
C ARG A 74 -16.90 7.52 13.57
N VAL A 75 -17.63 7.96 12.55
CA VAL A 75 -19.05 8.29 12.67
C VAL A 75 -19.87 7.01 12.83
N LYS A 76 -20.69 6.94 13.88
CA LYS A 76 -21.56 5.78 14.14
C LYS A 76 -22.50 5.55 12.95
N GLY A 77 -22.50 4.33 12.42
CA GLY A 77 -23.32 3.94 11.26
C GLY A 77 -22.57 3.98 9.93
N VAL A 78 -21.34 4.50 9.88
CA VAL A 78 -20.48 4.37 8.71
C VAL A 78 -19.81 3.00 8.75
N ALA A 79 -20.18 2.13 7.81
CA ALA A 79 -19.56 0.81 7.66
C ALA A 79 -18.20 0.89 6.96
N ALA A 80 -18.07 1.79 5.97
CA ALA A 80 -16.83 2.02 5.25
C ALA A 80 -16.80 3.43 4.65
N ALA A 81 -15.61 4.02 4.61
CA ALA A 81 -15.28 5.18 3.79
C ALA A 81 -13.97 4.86 3.07
N THR A 82 -13.98 4.90 1.73
CA THR A 82 -12.86 4.42 0.91
C THR A 82 -12.47 5.52 -0.08
N PRO A 83 -11.25 6.09 0.00
CA PRO A 83 -10.76 6.98 -1.03
C PRO A 83 -10.53 6.19 -2.33
N ARG A 84 -10.69 6.84 -3.48
CA ARG A 84 -10.29 6.29 -4.78
C ARG A 84 -9.63 7.39 -5.61
N GLY A 85 -8.51 7.07 -6.23
CA GLY A 85 -7.70 8.03 -6.99
C GLY A 85 -6.61 8.65 -6.12
N GLY A 86 -6.26 9.90 -6.41
CA GLY A 86 -5.19 10.63 -5.73
C GLY A 86 -3.79 10.26 -6.24
N LEU A 87 -2.84 11.15 -6.00
CA LEU A 87 -1.43 10.87 -6.18
C LEU A 87 -0.92 10.19 -4.90
N LEU A 88 -0.46 8.94 -5.01
CA LEU A 88 0.25 8.32 -3.90
C LEU A 88 1.65 8.93 -3.83
N ARG A 89 2.03 9.45 -2.66
CA ARG A 89 3.41 9.87 -2.41
C ARG A 89 4.35 8.67 -2.58
N GLN A 90 5.39 8.84 -3.37
CA GLN A 90 6.35 7.76 -3.69
C GLN A 90 7.77 8.31 -3.70
N ILE A 91 8.59 7.88 -2.75
CA ILE A 91 10.02 8.18 -2.80
C ILE A 91 10.66 7.33 -3.89
N ARG A 92 11.14 7.98 -4.95
CA ARG A 92 11.85 7.36 -6.07
C ARG A 92 13.35 7.35 -5.82
N ILE A 93 13.96 6.19 -6.06
CA ILE A 93 15.41 5.97 -5.94
C ILE A 93 15.95 5.61 -7.32
N ASP A 94 16.64 6.56 -7.95
CA ASP A 94 17.26 6.39 -9.26
C ASP A 94 18.72 5.98 -9.10
N ILE A 95 18.97 4.68 -9.26
CA ILE A 95 20.28 4.07 -9.02
C ILE A 95 21.22 4.28 -10.21
N ASP A 96 22.42 4.76 -9.93
CA ASP A 96 23.55 4.84 -10.85
C ASP A 96 24.29 3.49 -10.92
N ARG A 97 24.09 2.78 -12.03
CA ARG A 97 24.66 1.43 -12.23
C ARG A 97 26.18 1.43 -12.30
N ASP A 98 26.78 2.48 -12.86
CA ASP A 98 28.23 2.57 -13.03
C ASP A 98 28.90 2.79 -11.67
N LYS A 99 28.33 3.64 -10.82
CA LYS A 99 28.80 3.83 -9.44
C LYS A 99 28.63 2.59 -8.57
N LEU A 100 27.49 1.89 -8.67
CA LEU A 100 27.30 0.61 -7.99
C LEU A 100 28.35 -0.42 -8.41
N ALA A 101 28.61 -0.54 -9.72
CA ALA A 101 29.59 -1.47 -10.25
C ALA A 101 31.02 -1.12 -9.81
N ALA A 102 31.39 0.16 -9.83
CA ALA A 102 32.69 0.64 -9.33
C ALA A 102 32.91 0.28 -7.84
N LEU A 103 31.84 0.23 -7.06
CA LEU A 103 31.86 -0.18 -5.65
C LEU A 103 31.61 -1.68 -5.45
N ASN A 104 31.54 -2.47 -6.52
CA ASN A 104 31.19 -3.91 -6.53
C ASN A 104 29.96 -4.22 -5.65
N LEU A 105 28.95 -3.36 -5.75
CA LEU A 105 27.67 -3.47 -5.05
C LEU A 105 26.58 -3.87 -6.04
N SER A 106 25.59 -4.60 -5.55
CA SER A 106 24.44 -5.04 -6.33
C SER A 106 23.17 -4.28 -5.93
N VAL A 107 22.22 -4.16 -6.86
CA VAL A 107 20.89 -3.59 -6.58
C VAL A 107 20.18 -4.36 -5.45
N LYS A 108 20.40 -5.68 -5.36
CA LYS A 108 19.84 -6.51 -4.27
C LYS A 108 20.35 -6.11 -2.89
N GLN A 109 21.60 -5.66 -2.78
CA GLN A 109 22.13 -5.15 -1.50
C GLN A 109 21.49 -3.83 -1.12
N VAL A 110 21.21 -2.95 -2.09
CA VAL A 110 20.47 -1.71 -1.86
C VAL A 110 19.05 -2.03 -1.37
N ASP A 111 18.35 -2.92 -2.06
CA ASP A 111 17.00 -3.38 -1.69
C ASP A 111 16.97 -3.96 -0.27
N SER A 112 17.92 -4.85 0.06
CA SER A 112 18.01 -5.44 1.40
C SER A 112 18.33 -4.41 2.49
N ALA A 113 19.15 -3.40 2.20
CA ALA A 113 19.51 -2.36 3.15
C ALA A 113 18.32 -1.42 3.43
N LEU A 114 17.57 -1.04 2.39
CA LEU A 114 16.33 -0.27 2.51
C LEU A 114 15.26 -1.05 3.27
N ALA A 115 15.05 -2.31 2.88
CA ALA A 115 14.08 -3.19 3.50
C ALA A 115 14.41 -3.46 4.98
N ALA A 116 15.69 -3.43 5.39
CA ALA A 116 16.09 -3.63 6.78
C ALA A 116 15.96 -2.36 7.65
N GLN A 117 16.01 -1.16 7.05
CA GLN A 117 15.82 0.10 7.78
C GLN A 117 14.37 0.57 7.84
N ASN A 118 13.50 0.03 6.96
CA ASN A 118 12.07 0.31 6.95
C ASN A 118 11.24 -0.66 7.82
N VAL A 119 11.81 -1.23 8.89
CA VAL A 119 11.19 -2.31 9.69
C VAL A 119 10.97 -1.88 11.13
N SER A 120 9.84 -1.23 11.43
CA SER A 120 9.44 -0.85 12.80
C SER A 120 9.58 -2.00 13.81
N THR A 121 10.74 -2.07 14.48
CA THR A 121 11.03 -3.07 15.49
C THR A 121 10.77 -2.47 16.88
N PRO A 122 9.97 -3.11 17.76
CA PRO A 122 9.80 -2.62 19.12
C PRO A 122 11.14 -2.59 19.86
N GLY A 123 11.57 -1.42 20.34
CA GLY A 123 12.84 -1.21 21.04
C GLY A 123 12.89 -1.78 22.46
N GLY A 124 11.86 -2.51 22.89
CA GLY A 124 11.74 -3.07 24.24
C GLY A 124 11.25 -2.06 25.28
N SER A 125 11.39 -2.40 26.56
CA SER A 125 11.02 -1.53 27.68
C SER A 125 12.19 -1.30 28.63
N ILE A 126 12.48 -0.05 29.00
CA ILE A 126 13.41 0.27 30.08
C ILE A 126 12.60 0.42 31.37
N LYS A 127 12.93 -0.37 32.39
CA LYS A 127 12.40 -0.19 33.74
C LYS A 127 13.35 0.71 34.53
N THR A 128 12.85 1.83 35.05
CA THR A 128 13.56 2.59 36.08
C THR A 128 12.63 2.86 37.27
N GLY A 129 12.97 2.30 38.43
CA GLY A 129 12.11 2.31 39.62
C GLY A 129 10.75 1.64 39.37
N TYR A 130 9.65 2.37 39.62
CA TYR A 130 8.27 1.91 39.42
C TYR A 130 7.66 2.30 38.06
N LYS A 131 8.47 2.78 37.10
CA LYS A 131 7.98 3.23 35.78
C LYS A 131 8.56 2.37 34.67
N ASP A 132 7.67 1.83 33.85
CA ASP A 132 7.98 1.12 32.61
C ASP A 132 7.94 2.12 31.44
N TYR A 133 9.08 2.33 30.78
CA TYR A 133 9.15 3.17 29.57
C TYR A 133 9.23 2.26 28.35
N LEU A 134 8.19 2.30 27.51
CA LEU A 134 8.21 1.62 26.21
C LEU A 134 9.09 2.43 25.24
N LEU A 135 10.19 1.85 24.77
CA LEU A 135 10.99 2.43 23.70
C LEU A 135 10.40 2.01 22.35
N ARG A 136 10.02 2.99 21.54
CA ARG A 136 9.61 2.81 20.14
C ARG A 136 10.55 3.62 19.26
N THR A 137 11.21 2.97 18.31
CA THR A 137 11.87 3.66 17.21
C THR A 137 10.82 3.92 16.12
N PRO A 138 10.59 5.18 15.70
CA PRO A 138 9.85 5.43 14.47
C PRO A 138 10.76 5.05 13.29
N GLU A 139 10.32 4.11 12.45
CA GLU A 139 11.12 3.55 11.34
C GLU A 139 10.32 3.49 10.03
N GLU A 140 9.56 4.56 9.74
CA GLU A 140 9.10 4.85 8.39
C GLU A 140 9.86 6.08 7.90
N PHE A 141 10.44 5.98 6.70
CA PHE A 141 11.15 7.10 6.09
C PHE A 141 10.18 8.27 5.85
N SER A 142 10.46 9.40 6.48
CA SER A 142 9.61 10.58 6.40
C SER A 142 10.02 11.49 5.23
N SER A 143 11.26 11.38 4.76
CA SER A 143 11.81 12.25 3.72
C SER A 143 12.77 11.52 2.75
N PRO A 144 12.91 12.01 1.50
CA PRO A 144 13.95 11.55 0.56
C PRO A 144 15.36 11.64 1.14
N GLN A 145 15.62 12.62 2.01
CA GLN A 145 16.94 12.83 2.63
C GLN A 145 17.28 11.71 3.61
N GLU A 146 16.31 11.22 4.38
CA GLU A 146 16.53 10.07 5.28
C GLU A 146 16.86 8.81 4.48
N VAL A 147 16.13 8.57 3.39
CA VAL A 147 16.40 7.46 2.48
C VAL A 147 17.80 7.57 1.85
N ALA A 148 18.22 8.77 1.47
CA ALA A 148 19.53 9.04 0.89
C ALA A 148 20.71 8.75 1.86
N GLU A 149 20.48 8.85 3.17
CA GLU A 149 21.49 8.61 4.21
C GLU A 149 21.63 7.12 4.61
N VAL A 150 20.77 6.24 4.08
CA VAL A 150 20.79 4.79 4.35
C VAL A 150 22.15 4.20 3.98
N VAL A 151 22.75 3.47 4.91
CA VAL A 151 24.05 2.81 4.71
C VAL A 151 23.82 1.49 3.97
N ILE A 152 24.29 1.43 2.73
CA ILE A 152 24.14 0.24 1.87
C ILE A 152 25.27 -0.77 2.04
N ALA A 153 26.46 -0.32 2.44
CA ALA A 153 27.61 -1.18 2.68
C ALA A 153 28.67 -0.48 3.56
N ARG A 154 29.61 -1.26 4.09
CA ARG A 154 30.83 -0.74 4.72
C ARG A 154 32.06 -1.37 4.07
N ARG A 155 33.06 -0.56 3.73
CA ARG A 155 34.35 -1.00 3.20
C ARG A 155 35.48 -0.36 3.99
N ASN A 156 36.38 -1.17 4.56
CA ASN A 156 37.53 -0.69 5.34
C ASN A 156 37.15 0.32 6.44
N GLY A 157 35.99 0.14 7.09
CA GLY A 157 35.47 1.04 8.11
C GLY A 157 34.73 2.29 7.59
N ILE A 158 34.76 2.55 6.28
CA ILE A 158 34.04 3.67 5.65
C ILE A 158 32.63 3.19 5.28
N ALA A 159 31.62 3.95 5.71
CA ALA A 159 30.23 3.71 5.33
C ALA A 159 29.95 4.27 3.93
N ILE A 160 29.35 3.43 3.08
CA ILE A 160 28.85 3.80 1.76
C ILE A 160 27.34 4.00 1.92
N LYS A 161 26.86 5.19 1.54
CA LYS A 161 25.47 5.60 1.66
C LYS A 161 24.74 5.49 0.32
N LEU A 162 23.41 5.47 0.37
CA LEU A 162 22.60 5.40 -0.84
C LEU A 162 22.85 6.61 -1.76
N LYS A 163 22.99 7.81 -1.20
CA LYS A 163 23.32 9.03 -1.96
C LYS A 163 24.62 8.95 -2.76
N ASP A 164 25.53 8.06 -2.40
CA ASP A 164 26.80 7.89 -3.10
C ASP A 164 26.60 7.16 -4.45
N VAL A 165 25.47 6.46 -4.61
CA VAL A 165 25.18 5.60 -5.77
C VAL A 165 23.78 5.78 -6.36
N ALA A 166 22.95 6.67 -5.82
CA ALA A 166 21.60 6.91 -6.30
C ALA A 166 21.14 8.36 -6.05
N ASP A 167 20.25 8.84 -6.90
CA ASP A 167 19.49 10.07 -6.70
C ASP A 167 18.15 9.72 -6.05
N VAL A 168 17.76 10.43 -4.99
CA VAL A 168 16.56 10.13 -4.21
C VAL A 168 15.63 11.33 -4.22
N ARG A 169 14.43 11.14 -4.74
CA ARG A 169 13.44 12.20 -4.98
C ARG A 169 12.07 11.79 -4.48
N ASP A 170 11.24 12.76 -4.15
CA ASP A 170 9.81 12.60 -3.85
C ASP A 170 8.99 12.77 -5.13
#